data_AF-A0A1Z1M6I1-F1
#
_entry.id   AF-A0A1Z1M6I1-F1
#
_cell.length_a   1.000
_cell.length_b   1.000
_cell.length_c   1.000
_cell.angle_alpha   90.00
_cell.angle_beta   90.00
_cell.angle_gamma   90.00
#
_symmetry.space_group_name_H-M   'P 1'
#
loop_
_entity.id
_entity.type
_entity.pdbx_description
1 polymer ?
#
loop_
_entity_poly.entity_id
_entity_poly.type
_entity_poly.pdbx_seq_one_letter_code
_entity_poly.pdbx_strand_id
1 'polypeptide(L)' 'MISKLKITKELTNLNSDEINNKIIELKKELIILKVKKTTKQTVKPHIIKKIKYKISQMLKFKQIINK' A
#
# COMPACT_ATOMS: atom_id res chain seq x y z
N MET A 1 5.09 9.43 19.69
CA MET A 1 5.00 7.95 19.58
C MET A 1 3.75 7.56 18.78
N ILE A 2 3.86 7.35 17.45
CA ILE A 2 2.99 6.43 16.70
C ILE A 2 3.86 5.82 15.59
N SER A 3 4.42 4.64 15.86
CA SER A 3 4.85 3.62 14.88
C SER A 3 5.68 4.02 13.64
N LYS A 4 6.51 5.07 13.69
CA LYS A 4 7.27 5.54 12.49
C LYS A 4 8.33 4.56 11.97
N LEU A 5 8.61 3.45 12.68
CA LEU A 5 9.82 2.65 12.48
C LEU A 5 9.61 1.12 12.50
N LYS A 6 8.38 0.61 12.41
CA LYS A 6 8.20 -0.85 12.33
C LYS A 6 8.39 -1.44 10.92
N ILE A 7 8.45 -0.58 9.91
CA ILE A 7 8.47 -0.95 8.48
C ILE A 7 9.89 -1.22 7.97
N THR A 8 10.94 -0.78 8.67
CA THR A 8 12.31 -0.85 8.15
C THR A 8 12.95 -2.23 8.25
N LYS A 9 12.56 -3.11 9.18
CA LYS A 9 13.19 -4.45 9.32
C LYS A 9 12.57 -5.54 8.46
N GLU A 10 11.28 -5.46 8.13
CA GLU A 10 10.60 -6.49 7.33
C GLU A 10 10.77 -6.28 5.82
N LEU A 11 11.05 -5.05 5.37
CA LEU A 11 11.14 -4.74 3.94
C LEU A 11 12.56 -4.77 3.37
N THR A 12 13.60 -4.76 4.19
CA THR A 12 15.00 -4.80 3.72
C THR A 12 15.38 -6.10 3.03
N ASN A 13 14.57 -7.16 3.18
CA ASN A 13 14.81 -8.46 2.55
C ASN A 13 13.89 -8.75 1.36
N LEU A 14 13.01 -7.82 0.98
CA LEU A 14 12.08 -8.06 -0.12
C LEU A 14 12.76 -7.83 -1.47
N ASN A 15 12.61 -8.79 -2.37
CA ASN A 15 13.07 -8.66 -3.74
C ASN A 15 12.26 -7.57 -4.47
N SER A 16 12.86 -6.86 -5.43
CA SER A 16 12.18 -5.78 -6.18
C SER A 16 10.85 -6.25 -6.80
N ASP A 17 10.80 -7.52 -7.20
CA ASP A 17 9.62 -8.16 -7.77
C ASP A 17 8.51 -8.37 -6.73
N GLU A 18 8.84 -8.70 -5.49
CA GLU A 18 7.86 -8.87 -4.41
C GLU A 18 7.21 -7.53 -4.06
N ILE A 19 7.97 -6.44 -4.08
CA ILE A 19 7.46 -5.09 -3.89
C ILE A 19 6.49 -4.73 -5.02
N ASN A 20 6.84 -5.05 -6.27
CA ASN A 20 5.97 -4.83 -7.43
C ASN A 20 4.66 -5.62 -7.30
N ASN A 21 4.76 -6.90 -6.91
CA ASN A 21 3.59 -7.75 -6.68
C ASN A 21 2.69 -7.17 -5.58
N LYS A 22 3.27 -6.70 -4.48
CA LYS A 22 2.50 -6.07 -3.39
C LYS A 22 1.83 -4.77 -3.82
N ILE A 23 2.49 -3.95 -4.65
CA ILE A 23 1.89 -2.75 -5.23
C ILE A 23 0.68 -3.11 -6.11
N ILE A 24 0.79 -4.17 -6.92
CA ILE A 24 -0.31 -4.63 -7.78
C ILE A 24 -1.50 -5.10 -6.93
N GLU A 25 -1.26 -5.89 -5.87
CA GLU A 25 -2.31 -6.31 -4.94
C GLU A 25 -3.04 -5.12 -4.30
N LEU A 26 -2.29 -4.15 -3.75
CA LEU A 26 -2.86 -2.96 -3.13
C LEU A 26 -3.67 -2.11 -4.11
N LYS A 27 -3.24 -2.04 -5.39
CA LYS A 27 -3.99 -1.35 -6.45
C LYS A 27 -5.31 -2.08 -6.76
N LYS A 28 -5.30 -3.42 -6.83
CA LYS A 28 -6.51 -4.22 -7.01
C LYS A 28 -7.50 -3.98 -5.86
N GLU A 29 -7.03 -4.03 -4.61
CA GLU A 29 -7.86 -3.71 -3.44
C GLU A 29 -8.46 -2.30 -3.52
N LEU A 30 -7.67 -1.31 -3.92
CA LEU A 30 -8.14 0.06 -4.07
C LEU A 30 -9.25 0.18 -5.13
N ILE A 31 -9.15 -0.56 -6.24
CA ILE A 31 -10.19 -0.59 -7.28
C ILE A 31 -11.48 -1.18 -6.71
N ILE A 32 -11.40 -2.31 -6.00
CA ILE A 32 -12.57 -2.93 -5.36
C ILE A 32 -13.25 -1.95 -4.41
N LEU A 33 -12.49 -1.24 -3.59
CA LEU A 33 -13.05 -0.24 -2.67
C LEU A 33 -13.67 0.96 -3.38
N LYS A 34 -13.12 1.38 -4.53
CA LYS A 34 -13.73 2.41 -5.37
C LYS A 34 -15.05 1.93 -5.95
N VAL A 35 -15.11 0.71 -6.47
CA VAL A 35 -16.34 0.10 -7.01
C VAL A 35 -17.41 0.04 -5.91
N LYS A 36 -17.06 -0.45 -4.71
CA LYS A 36 -17.98 -0.48 -3.56
C LYS A 36 -18.48 0.92 -3.19
N LYS A 37 -17.61 1.93 -3.22
CA LYS A 37 -17.98 3.33 -2.97
C LYS A 37 -18.94 3.85 -4.04
N THR A 38 -18.70 3.56 -5.32
CA THR A 38 -19.58 4.00 -6.42
C THR A 38 -20.94 3.32 -6.37
N THR A 39 -21.00 2.05 -5.96
CA THR A 39 -22.25 1.31 -5.75
C THR A 39 -22.94 1.67 -4.43
N LYS A 40 -22.53 2.76 -3.75
CA LYS A 40 -23.06 3.21 -2.46
C LYS A 40 -23.05 2.14 -1.35
N GLN A 41 -22.16 1.14 -1.45
CA GLN A 41 -21.96 0.19 -0.36
C GLN A 41 -21.21 0.88 0.78
N THR A 42 -21.41 0.39 2.00
CA THR A 42 -20.78 0.93 3.20
C THR A 42 -19.28 0.66 3.18
N VAL A 43 -18.48 1.67 2.85
CA VAL A 43 -17.01 1.59 2.84
C VAL A 43 -16.44 2.56 3.84
N LYS A 44 -15.61 2.05 4.76
CA LYS A 44 -14.92 2.86 5.77
C LYS A 44 -13.86 3.76 5.10
N PRO A 45 -13.95 5.10 5.18
CA PRO A 45 -13.02 6.02 4.50
C PRO A 45 -11.56 5.84 4.92
N HIS A 46 -11.32 5.48 6.19
CA HIS A 46 -9.96 5.26 6.70
C HIS A 46 -9.26 4.06 6.06
N ILE A 47 -10.00 3.07 5.56
CA ILE A 47 -9.42 1.91 4.84
C ILE A 47 -8.81 2.38 3.53
N ILE A 48 -9.55 3.20 2.77
CA ILE A 48 -9.07 3.82 1.53
C ILE A 48 -7.82 4.67 1.81
N LYS A 49 -7.83 5.47 2.89
CA LYS A 49 -6.67 6.28 3.30
C LYS A 49 -5.45 5.41 3.62
N LYS A 50 -5.64 4.33 4.39
CA LYS A 50 -4.56 3.38 4.74
C LYS A 50 -3.95 2.72 3.51
N ILE A 51 -4.77 2.26 2.55
CA ILE A 51 -4.28 1.61 1.33
C ILE A 51 -3.50 2.58 0.46
N LYS A 52 -4.01 3.80 0.24
CA LYS A 52 -3.27 4.84 -0.48
C LYS A 52 -1.91 5.12 0.16
N TYR A 53 -1.89 5.25 1.49
CA TYR A 53 -0.66 5.46 2.24
C TYR A 53 0.34 4.31 2.09
N LYS A 54 -0.12 3.06 2.17
CA LYS A 54 0.71 1.87 1.93
C LYS A 54 1.31 1.86 0.52
N ILE A 55 0.51 2.18 -0.51
CA ILE A 55 1.02 2.28 -1.90
C ILE A 55 2.14 3.33 -2.00
N SER A 56 1.94 4.52 -1.42
CA SER A 56 2.97 5.57 -1.43
C SER A 56 4.25 5.15 -0.72
N GLN A 57 4.14 4.42 0.41
CA GLN A 57 5.30 3.88 1.10
C GLN A 57 6.07 2.87 0.23
N MET A 58 5.37 1.94 -0.41
CA MET A 58 6.00 0.93 -1.27
C MET A 58 6.69 1.55 -2.48
N LEU A 59 6.09 2.57 -3.10
CA LEU A 59 6.72 3.31 -4.20
C LEU A 59 7.98 4.04 -3.76
N LYS A 60 7.94 4.71 -2.61
CA LYS A 60 9.12 5.36 -2.03
C LYS A 60 10.22 4.35 -1.73
N PHE A 61 9.85 3.19 -1.19
CA PHE A 61 10.80 2.14 -0.87
C PHE A 61 11.47 1.57 -2.13
N LYS A 62 10.70 1.28 -3.18
CA LYS A 62 11.23 0.89 -4.49
C LYS A 62 12.24 1.90 -5.04
N GLN A 63 11.94 3.20 -4.91
CA GLN A 63 12.85 4.25 -5.36
C GLN A 63 14.15 4.29 -4.56
N ILE A 64 14.11 3.98 -3.26
CA ILE A 64 15.29 3.91 -2.41
C ILE A 64 16.17 2.70 -2.75
N ILE A 65 15.57 1.53 -3.04
CA ILE A 65 16.33 0.33 -3.45
C ILE A 65 17.02 0.50 -4.81
N ASN A 66 16.35 1.15 -5.76
CA ASN A 66 16.88 1.32 -7.11
C ASN A 66 17.92 2.45 -7.24
N LYS A 67 18.28 3.12 -6.14
CA LYS A 67 19.23 4.23 -6.10
C LYS A 67 20.51 3.81 -5.40
#